data_AF-A0A914U668-F1
#
_entry.id   AF-A0A914U668-F1
#
_cell.length_a   1.000
_cell.length_b   1.000
_cell.length_c   1.000
_cell.angle_alpha   90.00
_cell.angle_beta   90.00
_cell.angle_gamma   90.00
#
_symmetry.space_group_name_H-M   'P 1'
#
loop_
_entity.id
_entity.type
_entity.pdbx_description
1 polymer ?
#
loop_
_entity_poly.entity_id
_entity_poly.type
_entity_poly.pdbx_seq_one_letter_code
_entity_poly.pdbx_strand_id
1 'polypeptide(L)'
;RNRSDGNDILGIYVEALHNGENLAIHPASSETDTMFLELELIDGSTRSKRTPNICQTGTNETKCCLYDLMIDFEKVGWEFVIAPKRYNAYICSGECSSGQMSSTARGSIAQHAKVDFFQCCHPKDYAGITIVYVTNDDQIWIKEVPGMIARKCGCA
;
A
#
# COMPACT_ATOMS: atom_id res chain seq x y z
N ARG A 1 6.04 9.83 24.89
CA ARG A 1 6.07 11.29 24.61
C ARG A 1 4.71 11.65 24.06
N ASN A 2 3.84 12.19 24.92
CA ASN A 2 2.50 12.64 24.55
C ASN A 2 2.60 13.79 23.56
N ARG A 3 1.89 13.68 22.43
CA ARG A 3 1.71 14.76 21.47
C ARG A 3 0.21 14.98 21.36
N SER A 4 -0.31 15.75 22.29
CA SER A 4 -1.68 16.23 22.32
C SER A 4 -1.64 17.73 22.11
N ASP A 5 -1.38 18.15 20.87
CA ASP A 5 -1.84 19.44 20.37
C ASP A 5 -3.13 19.16 19.62
N GLY A 6 -4.22 19.00 20.38
CA GLY A 6 -5.56 19.01 19.83
C GLY A 6 -6.03 20.45 19.82
N ASN A 7 -6.34 21.00 18.65
CA ASN A 7 -7.16 22.20 18.58
C ASN A 7 -8.54 21.82 19.10
N ASP A 8 -8.78 22.04 20.39
CA ASP A 8 -10.09 21.81 20.99
C ASP A 8 -11.11 22.75 20.34
N ILE A 9 -12.14 22.17 19.72
CA ILE A 9 -13.24 22.95 19.16
C ILE A 9 -14.08 23.45 20.33
N LEU A 10 -14.00 24.76 20.60
CA LEU A 10 -14.69 25.40 21.73
C LEU A 10 -16.21 25.51 21.56
N GLY A 11 -16.72 25.44 20.32
CA GLY A 11 -18.14 25.50 20.04
C GLY A 11 -18.45 25.76 18.55
N ILE A 12 -19.73 25.68 18.20
CA ILE A 12 -20.26 25.94 16.86
C ILE A 12 -21.25 27.10 16.96
N TYR A 13 -21.15 28.05 16.04
CA TYR A 13 -22.12 29.13 15.88
C TYR A 13 -22.87 28.92 14.55
N VAL A 14 -24.19 29.14 14.57
CA VAL A 14 -25.08 28.98 13.41
C VAL A 14 -25.87 30.26 13.23
N GLU A 15 -25.91 30.77 11.99
CA GLU A 15 -26.79 31.87 11.60
C GLU A 15 -27.65 31.47 10.39
N ALA A 16 -28.90 31.93 10.40
CA ALA A 16 -29.84 31.78 9.30
C ALA A 16 -30.56 33.11 9.07
N LEU A 17 -29.98 33.99 8.25
CA LEU A 17 -30.50 35.36 8.07
C LEU A 17 -31.62 35.42 7.02
N HIS A 18 -32.77 35.99 7.40
CA HIS A 18 -33.85 36.36 6.49
C HIS A 18 -34.25 37.82 6.75
N ASN A 19 -34.19 38.68 5.73
CA ASN A 19 -34.45 40.13 5.82
C ASN A 19 -33.64 40.86 6.92
N GLY A 20 -32.43 40.37 7.22
CA GLY A 20 -31.56 40.93 8.25
C GLY A 20 -31.82 40.39 9.67
N GLU A 21 -32.73 39.45 9.83
CA GLU A 21 -33.05 38.81 11.11
C GLU A 21 -32.51 37.37 11.15
N ASN A 22 -31.85 36.99 12.25
CA ASN A 22 -31.34 35.63 12.42
C ASN A 22 -32.44 34.71 12.94
N LEU A 23 -32.87 33.78 12.09
CA LEU A 23 -33.91 32.79 12.34
C LEU A 23 -33.38 31.49 12.96
N ALA A 24 -32.08 31.36 13.22
CA ALA A 24 -31.53 30.18 13.89
C ALA A 24 -31.94 30.16 15.37
N ILE A 25 -32.73 29.16 15.78
CA ILE A 25 -33.28 29.05 17.14
C ILE A 25 -32.69 27.80 17.82
N HIS A 26 -31.98 27.99 18.93
CA HIS A 26 -31.49 26.88 19.77
C HIS A 26 -31.54 27.26 21.27
N PRO A 27 -32.07 26.40 22.16
CA PRO A 27 -32.73 25.13 21.88
C PRO A 27 -34.10 25.32 21.20
N ALA A 28 -34.50 24.39 20.34
CA ALA A 28 -35.78 24.44 19.66
C ALA A 28 -36.94 24.29 20.67
N SER A 29 -38.03 25.03 20.46
CA SER A 29 -39.22 24.99 21.31
C SER A 29 -40.16 23.81 21.00
N SER A 30 -39.91 23.08 19.90
CA SER A 30 -40.71 21.94 19.44
C SER A 30 -39.81 20.79 18.98
N GLU A 31 -40.28 19.55 19.09
CA GLU A 31 -39.54 18.37 18.58
C GLU A 31 -39.43 18.35 17.04
N THR A 32 -40.23 19.14 16.33
CA THR A 32 -40.21 19.18 14.85
C THR A 32 -39.14 20.13 14.29
N ASP A 33 -38.59 21.03 15.11
CA ASP A 33 -37.63 22.07 14.69
C ASP A 33 -36.20 21.82 15.18
N THR A 34 -35.83 20.56 15.42
CA THR A 34 -34.49 20.21 15.92
C THR A 34 -33.45 20.31 14.80
N MET A 35 -32.48 21.21 14.95
CA MET A 35 -31.29 21.25 14.11
C MET A 35 -30.33 20.13 14.52
N PHE A 36 -29.87 19.32 13.57
CA PHE A 36 -28.80 18.35 13.79
C PHE A 36 -27.64 18.62 12.83
N LEU A 37 -26.42 18.34 13.31
CA LEU A 37 -25.20 18.38 12.52
C LEU A 37 -24.82 16.95 12.15
N GLU A 38 -24.90 16.61 10.87
CA GLU A 38 -24.40 15.35 10.34
C GLU A 38 -22.94 15.55 9.90
N LEU A 39 -22.05 14.71 10.42
CA LEU A 39 -20.63 14.71 10.07
C LEU A 39 -20.29 13.39 9.39
N GLU A 40 -19.94 13.43 8.12
CA GLU A 40 -19.33 12.29 7.45
C GLU A 40 -17.81 12.40 7.60
N LEU A 41 -17.24 11.54 8.45
CA LEU A 41 -15.79 11.45 8.61
C LEU A 41 -15.23 10.63 7.45
N ILE A 42 -14.51 11.30 6.55
CA ILE A 42 -13.65 10.58 5.60
C ILE A 42 -12.46 10.07 6.40
N ASP A 43 -12.44 8.76 6.63
CA ASP A 43 -11.37 8.11 7.38
C ASP A 43 -10.07 8.28 6.59
N GLY A 44 -9.33 9.33 6.93
CA GLY A 44 -8.06 9.72 6.33
C GLY A 44 -6.95 8.78 6.75
N SER A 45 -7.22 7.47 6.80
CA SER A 45 -6.22 6.42 6.77
C SER A 45 -5.50 6.52 5.44
N THR A 46 -4.68 7.56 5.32
CA THR A 46 -3.57 7.63 4.40
C THR A 46 -2.76 6.41 4.77
N ARG A 47 -2.96 5.32 4.02
CA ARG A 47 -2.11 4.15 4.09
C ARG A 47 -0.71 4.71 3.91
N SER A 48 0.03 4.84 5.01
CA SER A 48 1.41 5.34 4.98
C SER A 48 2.06 4.58 3.85
N LYS A 49 2.52 5.29 2.81
CA LYS A 49 3.32 4.68 1.75
C LYS A 49 4.54 4.11 2.48
N ARG A 50 4.45 2.84 2.88
CA ARG A 50 5.56 2.14 3.50
C ARG A 50 6.55 2.02 2.36
N THR A 51 7.60 2.81 2.41
CA THR A 51 8.77 2.58 1.57
C THR A 51 9.11 1.10 1.70
N PRO A 52 9.25 0.37 0.59
CA PRO A 52 9.62 -1.03 0.66
C PRO A 52 10.91 -1.13 1.47
N ASN A 53 10.94 -2.00 2.49
CA ASN A 53 12.15 -2.28 3.24
C ASN A 53 13.06 -3.09 2.32
N ILE A 54 13.95 -2.39 1.62
CA ILE A 54 14.92 -2.98 0.70
C ILE A 54 16.17 -3.33 1.50
N CYS A 55 16.57 -4.60 1.46
CA CYS A 55 17.79 -5.08 2.05
C CYS A 55 19.00 -4.76 1.16
N GLN A 56 20.14 -4.55 1.79
CA GLN A 56 21.39 -4.27 1.10
C GLN A 56 22.13 -5.57 0.78
N THR A 57 22.65 -5.68 -0.44
CA THR A 57 23.51 -6.79 -0.83
C THR A 57 24.86 -6.66 -0.10
N GLY A 58 25.21 -7.63 0.73
CA GLY A 58 26.49 -7.66 1.46
C GLY A 58 26.38 -7.52 2.98
N THR A 59 25.17 -7.28 3.52
CA THR A 59 24.89 -7.61 4.92
C THR A 59 24.72 -9.13 5.02
N ASN A 60 25.19 -9.76 6.12
CA ASN A 60 24.96 -11.18 6.40
C ASN A 60 23.49 -11.46 6.78
N GLU A 61 22.55 -10.79 6.11
CA GLU A 61 21.13 -10.85 6.38
C GLU A 61 20.56 -12.05 5.63
N THR A 62 20.50 -13.18 6.33
CA THR A 62 20.04 -14.45 5.75
C THR A 62 18.51 -14.57 5.69
N LYS A 63 17.75 -13.59 6.19
CA LYS A 63 16.29 -13.68 6.29
C LYS A 63 15.62 -13.24 4.98
N CYS A 64 14.45 -13.80 4.68
CA CYS A 64 13.63 -13.41 3.54
C CYS A 64 13.41 -11.89 3.46
N CYS A 65 13.92 -11.26 2.41
CA CYS A 65 13.88 -9.82 2.20
C CYS A 65 13.79 -9.44 0.71
N LEU A 66 13.47 -8.17 0.44
CA LEU A 66 13.40 -7.58 -0.89
C LEU A 66 14.75 -6.94 -1.24
N TYR A 67 15.30 -7.26 -2.41
CA TYR A 67 16.57 -6.73 -2.91
C TYR A 67 16.38 -6.05 -4.26
N ASP A 68 17.28 -5.13 -4.60
CA ASP A 68 17.31 -4.49 -5.91
C ASP A 68 17.59 -5.52 -7.02
N LEU A 69 16.79 -5.46 -8.09
CA LEU A 69 16.99 -6.21 -9.32
C LEU A 69 16.73 -5.29 -10.52
N MET A 70 17.80 -4.78 -11.11
CA MET A 70 17.70 -3.95 -12.30
C MET A 70 17.51 -4.81 -13.55
N ILE A 71 16.37 -4.66 -14.20
CA ILE A 71 16.06 -5.27 -15.49
C ILE A 71 16.36 -4.26 -16.59
N ASP A 72 17.00 -4.73 -17.66
CA ASP A 72 17.29 -3.99 -18.88
C ASP A 72 16.55 -4.66 -20.03
N PHE A 73 15.55 -3.98 -20.60
CA PHE A 73 14.67 -4.57 -21.60
C PHE A 73 15.41 -5.02 -22.86
N GLU A 74 16.48 -4.33 -23.24
CA GLU A 74 17.28 -4.71 -24.40
C GLU A 74 17.99 -6.04 -24.12
N LYS A 75 18.52 -6.22 -22.90
CA LYS A 75 19.22 -7.46 -22.51
C LYS A 75 18.30 -8.68 -22.38
N VAL A 76 17.02 -8.48 -22.05
CA VAL A 76 16.02 -9.57 -22.05
C VAL A 76 15.35 -9.78 -23.41
N GLY A 77 15.76 -9.06 -24.45
CA GLY A 77 15.23 -9.22 -25.81
C GLY A 77 13.89 -8.52 -26.07
N TRP A 78 13.53 -7.53 -25.25
CA TRP A 78 12.32 -6.71 -25.39
C TRP A 78 12.66 -5.36 -26.03
N GLU A 79 13.32 -5.40 -27.19
CA GLU A 79 13.77 -4.21 -27.92
C GLU A 79 12.60 -3.32 -28.38
N PHE A 80 11.40 -3.89 -28.49
CA PHE A 80 10.17 -3.18 -28.81
C PHE A 80 9.75 -2.16 -27.74
N VAL A 81 10.32 -2.22 -26.53
CA VAL A 81 10.10 -1.23 -25.46
C VAL A 81 11.01 -0.02 -25.65
N ILE A 82 10.41 1.13 -25.90
CA ILE A 82 11.09 2.41 -26.04
C ILE A 82 11.48 2.96 -24.66
N ALA A 83 10.54 2.94 -23.70
CA ALA A 83 10.76 3.50 -22.37
C ALA A 83 9.95 2.78 -21.27
N PRO A 84 10.45 2.72 -20.03
CA PRO A 84 11.85 2.99 -19.67
C PRO A 84 12.78 1.91 -20.26
N LYS A 85 14.07 2.20 -20.45
CA LYS A 85 15.04 1.18 -20.91
C LYS A 85 15.44 0.20 -19.80
N ARG A 86 15.46 0.69 -18.56
CA ARG A 86 15.74 -0.10 -17.36
C ARG A 86 14.74 0.24 -16.27
N TYR A 87 14.42 -0.75 -15.43
CA TYR A 87 13.63 -0.53 -14.23
C TYR A 87 14.08 -1.49 -13.12
N ASN A 88 13.79 -1.14 -11.87
CA ASN A 88 14.02 -2.02 -10.74
C ASN A 88 12.79 -2.89 -10.52
N ALA A 89 12.89 -4.17 -10.87
CA ALA A 89 11.82 -5.14 -10.64
C ALA A 89 11.75 -5.57 -9.17
N TYR A 90 12.86 -5.40 -8.44
CA TYR A 90 13.14 -6.03 -7.16
C TYR A 90 13.01 -7.56 -7.20
N ILE A 91 13.62 -8.22 -6.21
CA ILE A 91 13.54 -9.67 -6.05
C ILE A 91 13.47 -10.05 -4.59
N CYS A 92 12.70 -11.09 -4.27
CA CYS A 92 12.70 -11.68 -2.94
C CYS A 92 13.75 -12.77 -2.85
N SER A 93 14.61 -12.68 -1.84
CA SER A 93 15.67 -13.66 -1.58
C SER A 93 15.91 -13.80 -0.08
N GLY A 94 16.56 -14.89 0.31
CA GLY A 94 16.86 -15.23 1.70
C GLY A 94 16.06 -16.42 2.23
N GLU A 95 16.37 -16.81 3.45
CA GLU A 95 15.84 -17.98 4.14
C GLU A 95 14.61 -17.63 4.98
N CYS A 96 13.70 -18.59 5.04
CA CYS A 96 12.53 -18.56 5.91
C CYS A 96 12.76 -19.51 7.08
N SER A 97 13.06 -18.96 8.26
CA SER A 97 13.31 -19.78 9.44
C SER A 97 12.00 -20.31 10.05
N SER A 98 12.08 -21.50 10.65
CA SER A 98 10.97 -22.16 11.35
C SER A 98 10.41 -21.36 12.54
N GLY A 99 11.10 -20.32 13.02
CA GLY A 99 10.58 -19.42 14.06
C GLY A 99 9.41 -18.55 13.60
N GLN A 100 9.34 -18.19 12.32
CA GLN A 100 8.16 -17.53 11.72
C GLN A 100 7.05 -18.53 11.34
N MET A 101 7.29 -19.83 11.54
CA MET A 101 6.35 -20.89 11.18
C MET A 101 5.14 -20.93 12.11
N SER A 102 5.30 -20.65 13.41
CA SER A 102 4.20 -20.78 14.39
C SER A 102 3.13 -19.68 14.32
N SER A 103 3.39 -18.58 13.60
CA SER A 103 2.43 -17.46 13.51
C SER A 103 1.40 -17.63 12.39
N THR A 104 1.56 -18.62 11.53
CA THR A 104 0.59 -18.95 10.46
C THR A 104 -0.13 -20.26 10.77
N ALA A 105 -1.43 -20.32 10.50
CA ALA A 105 -2.23 -21.53 10.77
C ALA A 105 -1.67 -22.80 10.09
N ARG A 106 -1.06 -22.65 8.91
CA ARG A 106 -0.42 -23.78 8.20
C ARG A 106 0.83 -24.26 8.92
N GLY A 107 1.66 -23.34 9.42
CA GLY A 107 2.88 -23.71 10.14
C GLY A 107 2.62 -24.30 11.53
N SER A 108 1.57 -23.85 12.23
CA SER A 108 1.16 -24.48 13.50
C SER A 108 0.66 -25.91 13.30
N ILE A 109 -0.12 -26.16 12.24
CA ILE A 109 -0.59 -27.51 11.88
C ILE A 109 0.58 -28.41 11.46
N ALA A 110 1.48 -27.93 10.60
CA ALA A 110 2.63 -28.69 10.15
C ALA A 110 3.57 -29.08 11.33
N GLN A 111 3.78 -28.15 12.27
CA GLN A 111 4.56 -28.41 13.48
C GLN A 111 3.91 -29.48 14.38
N HIS A 112 2.58 -29.45 14.52
CA HIS A 112 1.84 -30.50 15.25
C HIS A 112 1.91 -31.85 14.52
N ALA A 113 1.87 -31.84 13.19
CA ALA A 113 1.90 -33.04 12.37
C ALA A 113 3.32 -33.63 12.17
N LYS A 114 4.38 -32.95 12.64
CA LYS A 114 5.79 -33.34 12.45
C LYS A 114 6.15 -33.64 10.99
N VAL A 115 5.54 -32.90 10.06
CA VAL A 115 5.84 -33.01 8.62
C VAL A 115 6.94 -32.01 8.31
N ASP A 116 7.98 -32.44 7.58
CA ASP A 116 8.99 -31.53 7.06
C ASP A 116 8.32 -30.54 6.09
N PHE A 117 8.27 -29.28 6.50
CA PHE A 117 7.66 -28.20 5.75
C PHE A 117 8.70 -27.11 5.50
N PHE A 118 9.03 -26.89 4.24
CA PHE A 118 9.94 -25.84 3.79
C PHE A 118 9.13 -24.65 3.29
N GLN A 119 9.45 -23.45 3.77
CA GLN A 119 8.85 -22.20 3.29
C GLN A 119 9.77 -21.51 2.29
N CYS A 120 9.20 -21.06 1.17
CA CYS A 120 9.91 -20.28 0.17
C CYS A 120 9.82 -18.78 0.50
N CYS A 121 10.90 -18.04 0.29
CA CYS A 121 10.83 -16.58 0.23
C CYS A 121 10.32 -16.16 -1.15
N HIS A 122 9.17 -15.47 -1.21
CA HIS A 122 8.59 -15.03 -2.47
C HIS A 122 7.85 -13.68 -2.34
N PRO A 123 7.60 -12.98 -3.46
CA PRO A 123 6.80 -11.76 -3.43
C PRO A 123 5.35 -12.04 -3.01
N LYS A 124 4.83 -11.19 -2.12
CA LYS A 124 3.44 -11.18 -1.63
C LYS A 124 2.61 -10.05 -2.22
N ASP A 125 3.27 -9.06 -2.83
CA ASP A 125 2.64 -7.90 -3.43
C ASP A 125 3.46 -7.44 -4.64
N TYR A 126 2.76 -7.00 -5.69
CA TYR A 126 3.34 -6.52 -6.93
C TYR A 126 2.78 -5.15 -7.34
N ALA A 127 3.58 -4.38 -8.06
CA ALA A 127 3.19 -3.18 -8.80
C ALA A 127 3.26 -3.42 -10.30
N GLY A 128 2.48 -2.64 -11.04
CA GLY A 128 2.71 -2.49 -12.46
C GLY A 128 3.80 -1.48 -12.78
N ILE A 129 4.23 -1.47 -14.04
CA ILE A 129 4.99 -0.36 -14.62
C ILE A 129 4.26 0.15 -15.85
N THR A 130 4.39 1.43 -16.14
CA THR A 130 3.99 1.97 -17.45
C THR A 130 5.15 1.84 -18.42
N ILE A 131 4.89 1.23 -19.58
CA ILE A 131 5.84 1.14 -20.68
C ILE A 131 5.32 1.90 -21.90
N VAL A 132 6.27 2.41 -22.69
CA VAL A 132 6.06 2.92 -24.05
C VAL A 132 6.68 1.91 -25.00
N TYR A 133 5.92 1.39 -25.96
CA TYR A 133 6.39 0.35 -26.87
C TYR A 133 5.84 0.50 -28.28
N VAL A 134 6.54 -0.09 -29.25
CA VAL A 134 6.14 -0.14 -30.66
C VAL A 134 5.46 -1.48 -30.96
N THR A 135 4.34 -1.45 -31.66
CA THR A 135 3.65 -2.65 -32.16
C THR A 135 4.21 -3.10 -33.50
N ASN A 136 3.82 -4.28 -33.98
CA ASN A 136 4.22 -4.78 -35.30
C ASN A 136 3.74 -3.89 -36.47
N ASP A 137 2.74 -3.04 -36.23
CA ASP A 137 2.20 -2.08 -37.20
C ASP A 137 2.89 -0.70 -37.10
N ASP A 138 4.06 -0.63 -36.48
CA ASP A 138 4.85 0.58 -36.22
C ASP A 138 4.12 1.68 -35.43
N GLN A 139 3.11 1.29 -34.62
CA GLN A 139 2.38 2.23 -33.76
C GLN A 139 2.97 2.29 -32.35
N ILE A 140 3.02 3.49 -31.78
CA ILE A 140 3.50 3.73 -30.41
C ILE A 140 2.34 3.67 -29.43
N TRP A 141 2.47 2.85 -28.40
CA TRP A 141 1.47 2.68 -27.35
C TRP A 141 2.06 2.90 -25.96
N ILE A 142 1.22 3.41 -25.06
CA ILE A 142 1.52 3.57 -23.63
C ILE A 142 0.61 2.63 -22.85
N LYS A 143 1.18 1.74 -22.04
CA LYS A 143 0.41 0.73 -21.31
C LYS A 143 0.99 0.49 -19.91
N GLU A 144 0.10 0.36 -18.94
CA GLU A 144 0.45 -0.19 -17.62
C GLU A 144 0.44 -1.73 -17.68
N VAL A 145 1.57 -2.35 -17.35
CA VAL A 145 1.74 -3.79 -17.27
C VAL A 145 1.80 -4.19 -15.80
N PRO A 146 0.77 -4.86 -15.25
CA PRO A 146 0.73 -5.27 -13.85
C PRO A 146 1.74 -6.39 -13.56
N GLY A 147 2.10 -6.59 -12.29
CA GLY A 147 2.91 -7.74 -11.87
C GLY A 147 4.41 -7.63 -12.14
N MET A 148 4.91 -6.46 -12.55
CA MET A 148 6.29 -6.26 -13.01
C MET A 148 7.27 -5.89 -11.87
N ILE A 149 6.80 -5.29 -10.77
CA ILE A 149 7.66 -4.85 -9.66
C ILE A 149 7.23 -5.55 -8.37
N ALA A 150 8.11 -6.31 -7.71
CA ALA A 150 7.85 -6.84 -6.38
C ALA A 150 7.91 -5.70 -5.33
N ARG A 151 6.88 -5.58 -4.48
CA ARG A 151 6.82 -4.54 -3.43
C ARG A 151 7.08 -5.06 -2.02
N LYS A 152 6.79 -6.34 -1.78
CA LYS A 152 6.87 -6.95 -0.46
C LYS A 152 7.18 -8.43 -0.56
N CYS A 153 8.12 -8.90 0.25
CA CYS A 153 8.43 -10.32 0.39
C CYS A 153 7.73 -10.96 1.60
N GLY A 154 7.62 -12.27 1.57
CA GLY A 154 7.23 -13.06 2.73
C GLY A 154 7.45 -14.55 2.49
N CYS A 155 7.35 -15.30 3.58
CA CYS A 155 7.47 -16.75 3.59
C CYS A 155 6.09 -17.41 3.37
N ALA A 156 6.02 -18.49 2.61
CA ALA A 156 4.91 -19.45 2.62
C ALA A 156 5.37 -20.84 2.21
#